data_AF-A0A9R0WZR1-F1
#
_entry.id   AF-A0A9R0WZR1-F1
#
_cell.length_a   1.000
_cell.length_b   1.000
_cell.length_c   1.000
_cell.angle_alpha   90.00
_cell.angle_beta   90.00
_cell.angle_gamma   90.00
#
_symmetry.space_group_name_H-M   'P 1'
#
loop_
_entity.id
_entity.type
_entity.pdbx_description
1 polymer ?
#
loop_
_entity_poly.entity_id
_entity_poly.type
_entity_poly.pdbx_seq_one_letter_code
_entity_poly.pdbx_strand_id
1 'polypeptide(L)' 'MERVMVVGLWCAHPDRAMRPSIRQALNVLRSEAPLPSLPDRMPVATYGPPTNHSSSGTLALSSVSGR' A
#
# COMPACT_ATOMS: atom_id res chain seq x y z
N MET A 1 -0.22 19.63 -13.03
CA MET A 1 0.03 18.26 -13.51
C MET A 1 0.67 17.37 -12.46
N GLU A 2 1.66 17.87 -11.71
CA GLU A 2 2.33 17.14 -10.62
C GLU A 2 1.38 16.38 -9.69
N ARG A 3 0.27 17.01 -9.26
CA ARG A 3 -0.74 16.38 -8.41
C ARG A 3 -1.28 15.06 -8.95
N VAL A 4 -1.56 15.01 -10.25
CA VAL A 4 -2.06 13.81 -10.93
C VAL A 4 -0.97 12.75 -10.99
N MET A 5 0.28 13.14 -11.23
CA MET A 5 1.42 12.21 -11.28
C MET A 5 1.68 11.59 -9.90
N VAL A 6 1.70 12.41 -8.84
CA VAL A 6 1.90 11.95 -7.45
C VAL A 6 0.78 11.00 -7.04
N VAL A 7 -0.49 11.35 -7.30
CA VAL A 7 -1.62 10.46 -6.99
C VAL A 7 -1.55 9.17 -7.82
N GLY A 8 -1.18 9.25 -9.10
CA GLY A 8 -1.01 8.07 -9.96
C GLY A 8 0.06 7.11 -9.43
N LEU A 9 1.21 7.64 -9.01
CA LEU A 9 2.29 6.85 -8.43
C LEU A 9 1.88 6.22 -7.08
N TRP A 10 1.15 6.97 -6.26
CA TRP A 10 0.63 6.46 -4.98
C TRP A 10 -0.37 5.32 -5.19
N CYS A 11 -1.25 5.43 -6.18
CA CYS A 11 -2.19 4.37 -6.57
C CYS A 11 -1.49 3.12 -7.14
N ALA A 12 -0.33 3.28 -7.78
CA ALA A 12 0.44 2.19 -8.39
C ALA A 12 1.32 1.42 -7.38
N HIS A 13 1.23 1.71 -6.08
CA HIS A 13 2.07 1.08 -5.07
C HIS A 13 1.98 -0.47 -5.11
N PRO A 14 3.11 -1.19 -5.03
CA PRO A 14 3.11 -2.65 -5.10
C PRO A 14 2.34 -3.30 -3.94
N ASP A 15 2.50 -2.75 -2.72
CA ASP A 15 1.68 -3.14 -1.57
C ASP A 15 0.28 -2.51 -1.64
N ARG A 16 -0.75 -3.35 -1.58
CA ARG A 16 -2.16 -2.94 -1.57
C ARG A 16 -2.54 -2.12 -0.34
N ALA A 17 -1.94 -2.39 0.83
CA ALA A 17 -2.26 -1.68 2.06
C ALA A 17 -1.83 -0.20 2.02
N MET A 18 -0.82 0.10 1.22
CA MET A 18 -0.29 1.45 1.04
C MET A 18 -0.99 2.24 -0.08
N ARG A 19 -1.85 1.59 -0.87
CA ARG A 19 -2.64 2.27 -1.92
C ARG A 19 -3.73 3.13 -1.26
N PRO A 20 -3.92 4.37 -1.71
CA PRO A 20 -5.00 5.20 -1.20
C PRO A 20 -6.37 4.64 -1.61
N SER A 21 -7.38 4.90 -0.78
CA SER A 21 -8.76 4.75 -1.22
C SER A 21 -9.10 5.75 -2.32
N ILE A 22 -10.11 5.42 -3.14
CA ILE A 22 -10.58 6.33 -4.21
C ILE A 22 -11.00 7.70 -3.66
N ARG A 23 -11.55 7.74 -2.43
CA ARG A 23 -11.96 8.98 -1.75
C ARG A 23 -10.73 9.82 -1.39
N GLN A 24 -9.68 9.22 -0.85
CA GLN A 24 -8.43 9.93 -0.53
C GLN A 24 -7.76 10.47 -1.80
N ALA A 25 -7.67 9.64 -2.84
CA ALA A 25 -7.13 10.07 -4.13
C ALA A 25 -7.90 11.26 -4.70
N LEU A 26 -9.24 11.22 -4.66
CA LEU A 26 -10.08 12.31 -5.14
C LEU A 26 -9.90 13.60 -4.33
N ASN A 27 -9.84 13.51 -3.00
CA ASN A 27 -9.63 14.68 -2.15
C ASN A 27 -8.28 15.35 -2.46
N VAL A 28 -7.22 14.55 -2.66
CA VAL A 28 -5.92 15.08 -3.09
C VAL A 28 -6.04 15.71 -4.49
N LEU A 29 -6.69 15.06 -5.45
CA LEU A 29 -6.89 15.60 -6.80
C LEU A 29 -7.69 16.91 -6.82
N ARG A 30 -8.68 17.05 -5.94
CA ARG A 30 -9.52 18.25 -5.77
C ARG A 30 -8.84 19.37 -4.98
N SER A 31 -7.64 19.13 -4.48
CA SER A 31 -6.92 20.07 -3.61
C SER A 31 -7.51 20.26 -2.22
N GLU A 32 -8.37 19.34 -1.79
CA GLU A 32 -9.00 19.32 -0.47
C GLU A 32 -8.11 18.63 0.60
N ALA A 33 -7.03 17.97 0.16
CA ALA A 33 -6.03 17.34 1.01
C ALA A 33 -4.60 17.64 0.52
N PRO A 34 -3.61 17.62 1.42
CA PRO A 34 -2.20 17.79 1.06
C PRO A 34 -1.70 16.64 0.18
N LEU A 35 -0.63 16.89 -0.57
CA LEU A 35 0.04 15.85 -1.34
C LEU A 35 0.72 14.83 -0.40
N PRO A 36 0.64 13.53 -0.69
CA PRO A 36 1.40 12.54 0.07
C PRO A 36 2.89 12.71 -0.20
N SER A 37 3.72 12.49 0.83
CA SER A 37 5.16 12.35 0.67
C SER A 37 5.44 10.96 0.09
N LEU A 38 5.90 10.90 -1.16
CA LEU A 38 6.31 9.67 -1.80
C LEU A 38 7.83 9.52 -1.74
N PRO A 39 8.35 8.28 -1.65
CA PRO A 39 9.78 8.05 -1.76
C PRO A 39 10.29 8.39 -3.17
N ASP A 40 11.54 8.83 -3.27
CA ASP A 40 12.19 9.19 -4.55
C ASP A 40 12.29 8.02 -5.54
N ARG A 41 12.26 6.79 -5.03
CA ARG A 41 12.30 5.55 -5.83
C ARG A 41 11.09 4.70 -5.54
N MET A 42 10.53 4.10 -6.60
CA MET A 42 9.42 3.17 -6.47
C MET A 42 9.90 1.91 -5.72
N PRO A 43 9.20 1.47 -4.67
CA PRO A 43 9.55 0.25 -3.95
C PRO A 43 9.49 -0.96 -4.89
N VAL A 44 10.43 -1.90 -4.70
CA VAL A 44 10.42 -3.16 -5.46
C VAL A 44 9.26 -4.01 -4.96
N ALA A 45 8.48 -4.55 -5.89
CA ALA A 45 7.38 -5.44 -5.55
C ALA A 45 7.93 -6.70 -4.88
N THR A 46 7.60 -6.87 -3.60
CA THR A 46 7.99 -8.05 -2.82
C THR A 46 6.82 -9.02 -2.84
N TYR A 47 6.89 -10.01 -3.73
CA TYR A 47 5.90 -11.09 -3.82
C TYR A 47 6.29 -12.21 -2.84
N GLY A 48 6.14 -11.93 -1.55
CA GLY A 48 6.28 -12.92 -0.49
C GLY A 48 4.95 -13.61 -0.17
N PRO A 49 4.95 -14.69 0.64
CA PRO A 49 3.72 -15.15 1.28
C PRO A 49 3.09 -13.96 2.02
N PRO A 50 1.74 -13.89 2.12
CA PRO A 50 1.08 -12.77 2.77
C PRO A 50 1.56 -12.66 4.22
N THR A 51 2.51 -11.77 4.47
CA THR A 51 2.87 -11.39 5.83
C THR A 51 1.72 -10.53 6.30
N ASN A 52 0.88 -11.08 7.17
CA ASN A 52 -0.15 -10.31 7.86
C ASN A 52 0.55 -9.14 8.56
N HIS A 53 0.55 -7.95 7.97
CA HIS A 53 0.89 -6.70 8.65
C HIS A 53 -0.29 -6.32 9.55
N SER A 54 -0.69 -7.26 10.42
CA SER A 54 -1.47 -6.98 11.59
C SER A 54 -0.47 -6.71 12.70
N SER A 55 -0.40 -5.46 13.12
CA SER A 55 -0.03 -5.10 14.48
C SER A 55 -0.43 -6.20 15.47
N SER A 56 0.55 -6.79 16.15
CA SER A 56 0.44 -7.67 17.31
C SER A 56 -0.63 -8.78 17.21
N GLY A 57 -0.20 -9.97 16.77
CA GLY A 57 -1.00 -11.18 16.95
C GLY A 57 -0.28 -12.41 16.39
N THR A 58 0.39 -13.14 17.27
CA THR A 58 1.07 -14.42 17.02
C THR A 58 0.20 -15.37 16.20
N LEU A 59 0.61 -15.71 14.98
CA LEU A 59 0.00 -16.81 14.22
C LEU A 59 0.94 -18.00 14.28
N ALA A 60 0.62 -18.94 15.18
CA ALA A 60 1.25 -20.24 15.25
C ALA A 60 0.96 -21.00 13.94
N LEU A 61 2.01 -21.34 13.21
CA LEU A 61 1.95 -22.21 12.04
C LEU A 61 1.77 -23.65 12.52
N SER A 62 0.55 -24.17 12.58
CA SER A 62 0.33 -25.61 12.74
C SER A 62 0.63 -26.30 11.42
N SER A 63 1.82 -26.90 11.34
CA SER A 63 2.23 -27.82 10.30
C SER A 63 1.26 -29.00 10.20
N VAL A 64 0.58 -29.14 9.06
CA VAL A 64 -0.23 -30.31 8.74
C VAL A 64 0.71 -31.50 8.49
N SER A 65 0.80 -32.42 9.45
CA SER A 65 1.44 -33.72 9.25
C SER A 65 0.38 -34.68 8.73
N GLY A 66 0.47 -35.02 7.44
CA GLY A 66 -0.32 -36.09 6.85
C GLY A 66 -0.01 -37.45 7.45
N ARG A 67 -1.05 -38.24 7.66
CA ARG A 67 -1.07 -39.70 7.62
C ARG A 67 -2.44 -40.14 7.11
#